data_AF-A0A151TC99-F1
#
_entry.id   AF-A0A151TC99-F1
#
_cell.length_a   1.000
_cell.length_b   1.000
_cell.length_c   1.000
_cell.angle_alpha   90.00
_cell.angle_beta   90.00
_cell.angle_gamma   90.00
#
_symmetry.space_group_name_H-M   'P 1'
#
loop_
_entity.id
_entity.type
_entity.pdbx_description
1 polymer ?
#
loop_
_entity_poly.entity_id
_entity_poly.type
_entity_poly.pdbx_seq_one_letter_code
_entity_poly.pdbx_strand_id
1 'polypeptide(L)' 'MKSLQKNLTWKLVSLPTGKKVISCKWIFKRKDGIPGVEAPRFKARLVARGFTQVEGVDYNEIFSPIVKRCSIRILLSIVN' A
#
# COMPACT_ATOMS: atom_id res chain seq x y z
N MET A 1 1.44 -13.94 4.20
CA MET A 1 2.03 -14.44 2.93
C MET A 1 1.02 -15.11 2.02
N LYS A 2 0.17 -16.03 2.52
CA LYS A 2 -0.85 -16.73 1.70
C LYS A 2 -1.74 -15.80 0.86
N SER A 3 -2.22 -14.69 1.43
CA SER A 3 -3.03 -13.69 0.70
C SER A 3 -2.29 -13.03 -0.46
N LEU A 4 -1.03 -12.63 -0.23
CA LEU A 4 -0.20 -11.98 -1.25
C LEU A 4 0.17 -12.94 -2.38
N GLN A 5 0.42 -14.22 -2.06
CA GLN A 5 0.63 -15.27 -3.06
C GLN A 5 -0.66 -15.54 -3.86
N LYS A 6 -1.82 -15.61 -3.19
CA LYS A 6 -3.12 -15.82 -3.86
C LYS A 6 -3.47 -14.69 -4.83
N ASN A 7 -3.16 -13.44 -4.46
CA ASN A 7 -3.49 -12.28 -5.29
C ASN A 7 -2.42 -12.00 -6.37
N LEU A 8 -1.32 -12.76 -6.41
CA LEU A 8 -0.22 -12.59 -7.36
C LEU A 8 0.34 -11.15 -7.42
N THR A 9 0.29 -10.42 -6.30
CA THR A 9 0.64 -8.99 -6.26
C THR A 9 2.14 -8.71 -6.10
N TRP A 10 2.98 -9.74 -6.00
CA TRP A 10 4.42 -9.60 -5.80
C TRP A 10 5.19 -10.83 -6.25
N LYS A 11 6.47 -10.65 -6.55
CA LYS A 11 7.44 -11.72 -6.82
C LYS A 11 8.69 -11.43 -6.00
N LEU A 12 9.25 -12.45 -5.36
CA LEU A 12 10.56 -12.31 -4.75
C LEU A 12 11.62 -12.26 -5.85
N VAL A 13 12.44 -11.22 -5.85
CA VAL A 13 13.52 -11.01 -6.83
C VAL A 13 14.83 -10.74 -6.10
N SER A 14 15.95 -11.05 -6.74
CA SER A 14 17.26 -10.58 -6.28
C SER A 14 17.35 -9.06 -6.43
N LEU A 15 18.20 -8.43 -5.61
CA LEU A 15 18.48 -6.99 -5.74
C LEU A 15 19.11 -6.72 -7.12
N PRO A 16 18.52 -5.85 -7.96
CA PRO A 16 19.12 -5.52 -9.24
C PRO A 16 20.46 -4.80 -9.07
N THR A 17 21.39 -5.06 -9.99
CA THR A 17 22.73 -4.44 -9.99
C THR A 17 22.61 -2.91 -10.01
N GLY A 18 23.35 -2.24 -9.11
CA GLY A 18 23.37 -0.77 -9.03
C GLY A 18 22.18 -0.14 -8.30
N LYS A 19 21.22 -0.93 -7.79
CA LYS A 19 20.11 -0.44 -6.97
C LYS A 19 20.43 -0.56 -5.48
N LYS A 20 19.93 0.40 -4.69
CA LYS A 20 19.97 0.35 -3.22
C LYS A 20 18.66 -0.22 -2.68
N VAL A 21 18.74 -1.06 -1.65
CA VAL A 21 17.55 -1.58 -0.98
C VAL A 21 16.88 -0.46 -0.20
N ILE A 22 15.60 -0.22 -0.46
CA ILE A 22 14.79 0.67 0.37
C ILE A 22 14.46 -0.05 1.68
N SER A 23 14.86 0.55 2.79
CA SER A 23 14.53 0.01 4.11
C SER A 23 13.02 0.07 4.36
N CYS A 24 12.49 -0.85 5.17
CA CYS A 24 11.09 -0.89 5.53
C CYS A 24 10.88 -0.92 7.06
N LYS A 25 9.64 -0.72 7.49
CA LYS A 25 9.22 -0.83 8.89
C LYS A 25 7.80 -1.37 8.97
N TRP A 26 7.53 -2.18 9.98
CA TRP A 26 6.17 -2.57 10.35
C TRP A 26 5.49 -1.48 11.18
N ILE A 27 4.29 -1.11 10.78
CA ILE A 27 3.39 -0.23 11.53
C ILE A 27 2.23 -1.08 12.04
N PHE A 28 2.11 -1.13 13.36
CA PHE A 28 1.01 -1.78 14.05
C PHE A 28 0.02 -0.72 14.53
N LYS A 29 -1.28 -0.97 14.33
CA LYS A 29 -2.35 -0.10 14.81
C LYS A 29 -3.50 -0.94 15.32
N ARG A 30 -3.89 -0.71 16.57
CA ARG A 30 -5.18 -1.16 17.09
C ARG A 30 -6.25 -0.16 16.64
N LYS A 31 -7.35 -0.67 16.09
CA LYS A 31 -8.58 0.08 15.88
C LYS A 31 -9.58 -0.46 16.89
N ASP A 32 -9.99 0.39 17.81
CA ASP A 32 -11.05 0.02 18.74
C ASP A 32 -12.33 -0.22 17.92
N GLY A 33 -13.01 -1.31 18.24
CA GLY A 33 -14.31 -1.61 17.67
C GLY A 33 -15.41 -0.93 18.48
N ILE A 34 -16.64 -1.02 18.00
CA ILE A 34 -17.81 -0.51 18.74
C ILE A 34 -18.10 -1.50 19.88
N PRO A 35 -18.08 -1.08 21.16
CA PRO A 35 -18.36 -1.97 22.29
C PRO A 35 -19.69 -2.72 22.11
N GLY A 36 -19.67 -4.05 22.27
CA GLY A 36 -20.85 -4.90 22.11
C GLY A 36 -21.27 -5.20 20.66
N VAL A 37 -20.72 -4.52 19.66
CA VAL A 37 -21.07 -4.71 18.24
C VAL A 37 -19.89 -5.26 17.44
N GLU A 38 -18.67 -4.79 17.73
CA GLU A 38 -17.49 -5.14 16.94
C GLU A 38 -16.25 -5.29 17.81
N ALA A 39 -15.53 -6.39 17.64
CA ALA A 39 -14.27 -6.62 18.33
C ALA A 39 -13.16 -5.66 17.82
N PRO A 40 -12.19 -5.30 18.68
CA PRO A 40 -11.04 -4.50 18.26
C PRO A 40 -10.28 -5.17 17.11
N ARG A 41 -9.92 -4.38 16.09
CA ARG A 41 -9.17 -4.85 14.93
C ARG A 41 -7.70 -4.45 15.05
N PHE A 42 -6.82 -5.42 14.89
CA PHE A 42 -5.38 -5.19 14.83
C PHE A 42 -4.93 -5.16 13.37
N LYS A 43 -4.33 -4.04 12.96
CA LYS A 43 -3.78 -3.87 11.61
C LYS A 43 -2.27 -3.83 11.67
N ALA A 44 -1.63 -4.60 10.79
CA ALA A 44 -0.20 -4.51 10.51
C ALA A 44 -0.02 -4.04 9.07
N ARG A 45 0.91 -3.10 8.85
CA ARG A 45 1.31 -2.64 7.52
C ARG A 45 2.82 -2.64 7.43
N LEU A 46 3.37 -3.23 6.37
CA LEU A 46 4.76 -3.06 6.00
C LEU A 46 4.87 -1.82 5.11
N VAL A 47 5.67 -0.85 5.52
CA VAL A 47 5.80 0.43 4.81
C VAL A 47 7.27 0.69 4.50
N ALA A 48 7.54 1.14 3.28
CA ALA A 48 8.87 1.62 2.88
C ALA A 48 9.22 2.90 3.65
N ARG A 49 10.49 3.06 4.03
CA ARG A 49 10.96 4.29 4.66
C ARG A 49 11.21 5.33 3.55
N GLY A 50 10.24 6.20 3.34
CA GLY A 50 10.23 7.15 2.22
C GLY A 50 11.42 8.11 2.16
N PHE A 51 12.07 8.40 3.29
CA PHE A 51 13.25 9.27 3.33
C PHE A 51 14.48 8.70 2.60
N THR A 52 14.47 7.41 2.25
CA THR A 52 15.54 6.80 1.43
C THR A 52 15.15 6.66 -0.05
N GLN A 53 13.96 7.14 -0.46
CA GLN A 53 13.49 7.07 -1.84
C GLN A 53 14.02 8.23 -2.66
N VAL A 54 14.37 7.96 -3.92
CA VAL A 54 14.82 8.99 -4.88
C VAL A 54 13.73 9.21 -5.94
N GLU A 55 13.33 10.46 -6.13
CA GLU A 55 12.37 10.86 -7.17
C GLU A 55 12.84 10.43 -8.56
N GLY A 56 11.92 9.94 -9.40
CA GLY A 56 12.24 9.41 -10.72
C GLY A 56 12.89 8.01 -10.73
N VAL A 57 13.35 7.51 -9.58
CA VAL A 57 13.95 6.16 -9.45
C VAL A 57 13.01 5.21 -8.71
N ASP A 58 12.47 5.63 -7.55
CA ASP A 58 11.68 4.77 -6.65
C ASP A 58 10.20 5.18 -6.55
N TYR A 59 9.87 6.42 -6.90
CA TYR A 59 8.51 6.98 -6.76
C TYR A 59 7.54 6.47 -7.84
N ASN A 60 8.04 6.13 -9.02
CA ASN A 60 7.20 5.81 -10.18
C ASN A 60 6.63 4.39 -10.17
N GLU A 61 7.12 3.51 -9.28
CA GLU A 61 6.65 2.11 -9.17
C GLU A 61 5.59 1.90 -8.08
N ILE A 62 5.03 2.96 -7.49
CA ILE A 62 4.03 2.83 -6.42
C ILE A 62 2.63 2.74 -7.02
N PHE A 63 2.18 1.53 -7.34
CA PHE A 63 0.78 1.23 -7.61
C PHE A 63 -0.03 1.20 -6.31
N SER A 64 -0.37 2.38 -5.78
CA SER A 64 -1.46 2.47 -4.80
C SER A 64 -2.76 2.76 -5.57
N PRO A 65 -3.79 1.91 -5.49
CA PRO A 65 -5.08 2.14 -6.15
C PRO A 65 -5.84 3.22 -5.38
N ILE A 66 -5.36 4.46 -5.44
CA ILE A 66 -6.05 5.63 -4.89
C ILE A 66 -6.85 6.21 -6.05
N VAL A 67 -8.15 5.95 -6.04
CA VAL A 67 -9.05 6.63 -6.96
C VAL A 67 -8.98 8.13 -6.67
N LYS A 68 -8.57 8.93 -7.66
CA LYS A 68 -8.56 10.39 -7.52
C LYS A 68 -10.00 10.88 -7.41
N ARG A 69 -10.26 11.85 -6.53
CA ARG A 69 -11.58 12.50 -6.38
C ARG A 69 -12.12 13.03 -7.71
N CYS A 70 -11.23 13.49 -8.59
CA CYS A 70 -11.59 13.93 -9.94
C CYS A 70 -12.11 12.77 -10.81
N SER A 71 -11.47 11.60 -10.77
CA SER A 71 -11.91 10.42 -11.50
C SER A 71 -13.31 9.98 -11.08
N ILE A 72 -13.63 10.02 -9.77
CA ILE A 72 -14.98 9.72 -9.26
C ILE A 72 -16.00 10.72 -9.82
N ARG A 73 -15.68 12.02 -9.80
CA ARG A 73 -16.58 13.08 -10.31
C ARG A 73 -16.87 12.92 -11.79
N ILE A 74 -15.85 12.63 -12.60
CA ILE A 74 -15.99 12.40 -14.04
C ILE A 74 -16.91 11.20 -14.31
N LEU A 75 -16.70 10.09 -13.60
CA LEU A 75 -17.49 8.89 -13.80
C LEU A 75 -18.96 9.11 -13.42
N LEU A 76 -19.23 9.83 -12.33
CA LEU A 76 -20.60 10.22 -11.94
C LEU A 76 -21.23 11.22 -12.93
N SER A 77 -20.46 12.12 -13.55
CA SER A 77 -21.00 13.04 -14.55
C SER A 77 -21.32 12.39 -15.90
N ILE A 78 -20.74 11.23 -16.21
CA ILE A 78 -21.03 10.47 -17.44
C ILE A 78 -22.26 9.57 -17.27
N VAL A 79 -22.54 9.14 -16.04
CA VAL A 79 -23.68 8.26 -15.72
C VAL A 79 -24.98 9.04 -15.48
N ASN A 80 -24.89 10.37 -15.30
CA ASN A 80 -26.03 11.27 -15.20
C ASN A 80 -26.56 11.72 -16.56
#